data_AF-D0UMN3-F1
#
_entry.id   AF-D0UMN3-F1
#
_cell.length_a   1.000
_cell.length_b   1.000
_cell.length_c   1.000
_cell.angle_alpha   90.00
_cell.angle_beta   90.00
_cell.angle_gamma   90.00
#
_symmetry.space_group_name_H-M   'P 1'
#
loop_
_entity.id
_entity.type
_entity.pdbx_description
1 polymer ?
#
loop_
_entity_poly.entity_id
_entity_poly.type
_entity_poly.pdbx_seq_one_letter_code
_entity_poly.pdbx_strand_id
1 'polypeptide(L)'
;GRSCLIPNQGYLSESGASLVDVKLGLNIVPTTKVVKLVSETFNYSRLDRQKAKMKKNIDKHFPQVGRHFHRIGLRPKVGSFQLFVDGYKDADYWIRRFDGEPPVEETRQHFQLQFERLVVLDYIIRNTDRGNDNWLIKYDPGEKNKQGATGPAGEMSSVTAWTGPSSPQISIAAIDNGLA
;
A
#
# COMPACT_ATOMS: atom_id res chain seq x y z
N GLY A 1 -8.60 16.30 16.63
CA GLY A 1 -9.21 15.32 15.72
C GLY A 1 -10.35 15.97 14.98
N ARG A 2 -10.80 15.39 13.86
CA ARG A 2 -11.98 15.87 13.13
C ARG A 2 -13.24 15.50 13.90
N SER A 3 -14.11 16.47 14.17
CA SER A 3 -15.30 16.28 15.01
C SER A 3 -16.36 15.36 14.39
N CYS A 4 -16.34 15.20 13.07
CA CYS A 4 -17.23 14.31 12.32
C CYS A 4 -16.78 12.85 12.28
N LEU A 5 -15.59 12.52 12.79
CA LEU A 5 -15.04 11.16 12.76
C LEU A 5 -15.05 10.52 14.14
N ILE A 6 -15.31 9.22 14.20
CA ILE A 6 -15.29 8.46 15.45
C ILE A 6 -13.83 8.36 15.96
N PRO A 7 -13.54 8.75 17.21
CA PRO A 7 -12.18 8.70 17.75
C PRO A 7 -11.57 7.30 17.73
N ASN A 8 -10.28 7.21 17.40
CA ASN A 8 -9.46 5.98 17.45
C ASN A 8 -9.96 4.80 16.58
N GLN A 9 -10.76 5.08 15.54
CA GLN A 9 -11.25 4.05 14.60
C GLN A 9 -10.60 4.11 13.21
N GLY A 10 -9.51 4.86 13.03
CA GLY A 10 -8.88 5.02 11.72
C GLY A 10 -8.46 3.68 11.08
N TYR A 11 -8.00 2.71 11.88
CA TYR A 11 -7.66 1.37 11.36
C TYR A 11 -8.87 0.57 10.84
N LEU A 12 -10.07 0.85 11.35
CA LEU A 12 -11.31 0.29 10.82
C LEU A 12 -11.71 1.00 9.53
N SER A 13 -11.51 2.33 9.45
CA SER A 13 -11.71 3.10 8.21
C SER A 13 -10.83 2.55 7.08
N GLU A 14 -9.53 2.35 7.34
CA GLU A 14 -8.58 1.76 6.39
C GLU A 14 -9.03 0.38 5.87
N SER A 15 -9.40 -0.51 6.80
CA SER A 15 -9.85 -1.86 6.43
C SER A 15 -11.21 -1.84 5.75
N GLY A 16 -12.06 -0.88 6.11
CA GLY A 16 -13.38 -0.65 5.53
C GLY A 16 -13.29 -0.19 4.07
N ALA A 17 -12.36 0.72 3.74
CA ALA A 17 -12.10 1.13 2.37
C ALA A 17 -11.72 -0.05 1.48
N SER A 18 -10.83 -0.94 1.95
CA SER A 18 -10.48 -2.17 1.21
C SER A 18 -11.66 -3.13 1.08
N LEU A 19 -12.56 -3.20 2.07
CA LEU A 19 -13.77 -4.00 1.99
C LEU A 19 -14.75 -3.46 0.93
N VAL A 20 -14.96 -2.14 0.90
CA VAL A 20 -15.82 -1.47 -0.10
C VAL A 20 -15.25 -1.64 -1.50
N ASP A 21 -13.94 -1.45 -1.68
CA ASP A 21 -13.23 -1.65 -2.95
C ASP A 21 -13.47 -3.06 -3.53
N VAL A 22 -13.29 -4.10 -2.71
CA VAL A 22 -13.52 -5.50 -3.13
C VAL A 22 -14.99 -5.73 -3.44
N LYS A 23 -15.91 -5.18 -2.64
CA LYS A 23 -17.35 -5.36 -2.83
C LYS A 23 -17.86 -4.73 -4.12
N LEU A 24 -17.26 -3.62 -4.55
CA LEU A 24 -17.61 -2.88 -5.76
C LEU A 24 -16.79 -3.28 -6.99
N GLY A 25 -15.75 -4.11 -6.84
CA GLY A 25 -14.87 -4.50 -7.94
C GLY A 25 -14.05 -3.33 -8.50
N LEU A 26 -13.64 -2.40 -7.64
CA LEU A 26 -12.85 -1.23 -8.04
C LEU A 26 -11.38 -1.61 -8.22
N ASN A 27 -10.85 -2.46 -7.33
CA ASN A 27 -9.50 -3.00 -7.38
C ASN A 27 -8.40 -1.92 -7.40
N ILE A 28 -8.59 -0.84 -6.64
CA ILE A 28 -7.64 0.27 -6.51
C ILE A 28 -7.09 0.41 -5.09
N VAL A 29 -7.76 -0.12 -4.06
CA VAL A 29 -7.22 -0.12 -2.69
C VAL A 29 -6.35 -1.36 -2.48
N PRO A 30 -5.05 -1.22 -2.16
CA PRO A 30 -4.23 -2.37 -1.80
C PRO A 30 -4.85 -3.11 -0.60
N THR A 31 -4.86 -4.45 -0.65
CA THR A 31 -5.61 -5.25 0.33
C THR A 31 -5.22 -4.86 1.75
N THR A 32 -6.22 -4.43 2.53
CA THR A 32 -6.04 -3.92 3.89
C THR A 32 -6.96 -4.66 4.85
N LYS A 33 -6.39 -5.18 5.95
CA LYS A 33 -7.16 -5.93 6.96
C LYS A 33 -6.77 -5.53 8.38
N VAL A 34 -7.68 -5.77 9.32
CA VAL A 34 -7.38 -5.66 10.75
C VAL A 34 -6.54 -6.86 11.19
N VAL A 35 -5.37 -6.58 11.76
CA VAL A 35 -4.44 -7.61 12.25
C VAL A 35 -4.02 -7.32 13.69
N LYS A 36 -3.39 -8.31 14.33
CA LYS A 36 -2.73 -8.16 15.64
C LYS A 36 -1.26 -8.50 15.49
N LEU A 37 -0.38 -7.53 15.70
CA LEU A 37 1.06 -7.71 15.57
C LEU A 37 1.80 -7.36 16.87
N VAL A 38 2.96 -7.99 17.07
CA VAL A 38 3.91 -7.68 18.14
C VAL A 38 5.25 -7.38 17.48
N SER A 39 5.86 -6.24 17.81
CA SER A 39 7.22 -5.90 17.40
C SER A 39 7.89 -5.04 18.45
N GLU A 40 9.19 -5.26 18.71
CA GLU A 40 9.94 -4.42 19.65
C GLU A 40 10.06 -2.96 19.19
N THR A 41 9.93 -2.71 17.88
CA THR A 41 9.96 -1.38 17.27
C THR A 41 8.67 -0.58 17.49
N PHE A 42 7.54 -1.23 17.80
CA PHE A 42 6.29 -0.50 18.06
C PHE A 42 6.34 0.30 19.37
N ASN A 43 5.58 1.39 19.46
CA ASN A 43 5.56 2.22 20.66
C ASN A 43 4.80 1.56 21.82
N TYR A 44 5.50 0.96 22.77
CA TYR A 44 4.95 0.43 24.02
C TYR A 44 5.35 1.28 25.21
N SER A 45 4.49 1.30 26.24
CA SER A 45 4.81 1.97 27.50
C SER A 45 6.09 1.40 28.13
N ARG A 46 6.84 2.24 28.86
CA ARG A 46 8.06 1.81 29.57
C ARG A 46 7.76 0.64 30.52
N LEU A 47 6.60 0.67 31.18
CA LEU A 47 6.13 -0.37 32.09
C LEU A 47 5.90 -1.70 31.35
N ASP A 48 5.24 -1.68 30.19
CA ASP A 48 5.01 -2.90 29.40
C ASP A 48 6.33 -3.52 28.94
N ARG A 49 7.29 -2.69 28.52
CA ARG A 49 8.63 -3.16 28.11
C ARG A 49 9.40 -3.77 29.28
N GLN A 50 9.40 -3.12 30.44
CA GLN A 50 10.06 -3.64 31.64
C GLN A 50 9.41 -4.94 32.12
N LYS A 51 8.08 -5.01 32.14
CA LYS A 51 7.33 -6.22 32.50
C LYS A 51 7.63 -7.38 31.56
N ALA A 52 7.69 -7.12 30.25
CA ALA A 52 8.04 -8.13 29.26
C ALA A 52 9.47 -8.66 29.48
N LYS A 53 10.45 -7.77 29.71
CA LYS A 53 11.84 -8.14 30.02
C LYS A 53 11.95 -8.94 31.32
N MET A 54 11.31 -8.48 32.39
CA MET A 54 11.33 -9.15 33.69
C MET A 54 10.73 -10.55 33.61
N LYS A 55 9.56 -10.71 32.97
CA LYS A 55 8.96 -12.03 32.76
C LYS A 55 9.86 -12.96 31.95
N LYS A 56 10.50 -12.46 30.90
CA LYS A 56 11.47 -13.23 30.10
C LYS A 56 12.68 -13.65 30.93
N ASN A 57 13.18 -12.79 31.83
CA ASN A 57 14.28 -13.11 32.72
C ASN A 57 13.90 -14.15 33.78
N ILE A 58 12.71 -14.02 34.39
CA ILE A 58 12.19 -14.99 35.37
C ILE A 58 11.98 -16.35 34.70
N ASP A 59 11.39 -16.37 33.51
CA ASP A 59 11.19 -17.61 32.76
C ASP A 59 12.52 -18.32 32.45
N LYS A 60 13.56 -17.55 32.11
CA LYS A 60 14.92 -18.07 31.86
C LYS A 60 15.60 -18.64 33.11
N HIS A 61 15.47 -18.01 34.27
CA HIS A 61 16.18 -18.42 35.50
C HIS A 61 15.37 -19.35 36.40
N PHE A 62 14.04 -19.23 36.38
CA PHE A 62 13.11 -19.98 37.22
C PHE A 62 11.95 -20.52 36.37
N PRO A 63 12.20 -21.53 35.51
CA PRO A 63 11.20 -22.03 34.56
C PRO A 63 9.94 -22.60 35.24
N GLN A 64 10.08 -23.13 36.47
CA GLN A 64 8.94 -23.58 37.30
C GLN A 64 7.93 -22.44 37.57
N VAL A 65 8.43 -21.22 37.80
CA VAL A 65 7.60 -20.01 38.00
C VAL A 65 7.13 -19.47 36.65
N GLY A 66 7.99 -19.49 35.63
CA GLY A 66 7.69 -19.05 34.26
C GLY A 66 6.49 -19.75 33.62
N ARG A 67 6.32 -21.05 33.88
CA ARG A 67 5.16 -21.86 33.41
C ARG A 67 3.79 -21.30 33.82
N HIS A 68 3.72 -20.49 34.87
CA HIS A 68 2.48 -19.86 35.32
C HIS A 68 2.17 -18.54 34.58
N PHE A 69 3.08 -18.05 33.74
CA PHE A 69 2.85 -16.87 32.93
C PHE A 69 2.03 -17.21 31.68
N HIS A 70 0.77 -16.78 31.68
CA HIS A 70 -0.11 -16.81 30.49
C HIS A 70 0.47 -16.11 29.24
N ARG A 71 1.49 -15.26 29.41
CA ARG A 71 2.18 -14.57 28.32
C ARG A 71 3.56 -14.08 28.76
N ILE A 72 4.53 -14.33 27.89
CA ILE A 72 5.88 -13.78 27.94
C ILE A 72 6.03 -12.85 26.73
N GLY A 73 6.62 -11.67 26.93
CA GLY A 73 6.77 -10.67 25.86
C GLY A 73 5.70 -9.57 25.84
N LEU A 74 5.74 -8.75 24.80
CA LEU A 74 4.88 -7.58 24.61
C LEU A 74 3.46 -7.96 24.20
N ARG A 75 2.48 -7.07 24.43
CA ARG A 75 1.09 -7.30 24.04
C ARG A 75 0.90 -7.08 22.54
N PRO A 76 0.12 -7.92 21.82
CA PRO A 76 -0.25 -7.63 20.44
C PRO A 76 -1.02 -6.32 20.34
N LYS A 77 -0.67 -5.50 19.36
CA LYS A 77 -1.38 -4.27 19.00
C LYS A 77 -2.30 -4.55 17.81
N VAL A 78 -3.54 -4.11 17.93
CA VAL A 78 -4.52 -4.13 16.83
C VAL A 78 -4.24 -2.93 15.94
N GLY A 79 -4.32 -3.13 14.62
CA GLY A 79 -4.19 -2.06 13.63
C GLY A 79 -4.54 -2.57 12.23
N SER A 80 -4.56 -1.66 11.27
CA SER A 80 -4.70 -1.97 9.85
C SER A 80 -3.35 -2.41 9.31
N PHE A 81 -3.38 -3.38 8.40
CA PHE A 81 -2.20 -3.83 7.66
C PHE A 81 -2.56 -3.87 6.19
N GLN A 82 -1.99 -2.93 5.45
CA GLN A 82 -2.16 -2.75 4.03
C GLN A 82 -0.99 -3.37 3.28
N LEU A 83 -1.27 -4.07 2.18
CA LEU A 83 -0.22 -4.56 1.29
C LEU A 83 0.54 -3.39 0.65
N PHE A 84 1.87 -3.50 0.64
CA PHE A 84 2.73 -2.56 -0.05
C PHE A 84 2.61 -2.71 -1.57
N VAL A 85 2.68 -1.59 -2.29
CA VAL A 85 2.61 -1.56 -3.76
C VAL A 85 3.90 -0.98 -4.36
N ASP A 86 4.53 -1.75 -5.25
CA ASP A 86 5.83 -1.40 -5.84
C ASP A 86 5.72 -0.59 -7.14
N GLY A 87 6.60 0.40 -7.29
CA GLY A 87 6.74 1.20 -8.51
C GLY A 87 5.70 2.31 -8.67
N TYR A 88 4.93 2.60 -7.62
CA TYR A 88 4.00 3.73 -7.57
C TYR A 88 4.70 5.00 -7.09
N LYS A 89 4.16 6.16 -7.49
CA LYS A 89 4.53 7.49 -6.99
C LYS A 89 3.28 8.31 -6.73
N ASP A 90 3.42 9.36 -5.92
CA ASP A 90 2.34 10.32 -5.63
C ASP A 90 1.65 10.78 -6.91
N ALA A 91 0.33 10.91 -6.88
CA ALA A 91 -0.41 11.31 -8.06
C ALA A 91 0.00 12.70 -8.56
N ASP A 92 0.25 13.64 -7.64
CA ASP A 92 0.78 14.98 -7.96
C ASP A 92 2.06 14.94 -8.79
N TYR A 93 2.97 13.98 -8.54
CA TYR A 93 4.18 13.81 -9.34
C TYR A 93 3.90 13.52 -10.81
N TRP A 94 2.92 12.65 -11.09
CA TRP A 94 2.57 12.23 -12.44
C TRP A 94 1.67 13.24 -13.15
N ILE A 95 0.69 13.81 -12.45
CA ILE A 95 -0.23 14.82 -13.00
C ILE A 95 0.57 16.02 -13.55
N ARG A 96 1.53 16.55 -12.79
CA ARG A 96 2.40 17.64 -13.25
C ARG A 96 3.23 17.29 -14.50
N ARG A 97 3.57 16.01 -14.69
CA ARG A 97 4.29 15.56 -15.89
C ARG A 97 3.36 15.45 -17.09
N PHE A 98 2.14 15.00 -16.87
CA PHE A 98 1.12 14.90 -17.92
C PHE A 98 0.69 16.26 -18.47
N ASP A 99 0.83 17.35 -17.69
CA ASP A 99 0.62 18.71 -18.18
C ASP A 99 1.63 19.11 -19.28
N GLY A 100 2.88 18.65 -19.17
CA GLY A 100 3.93 18.94 -20.16
C GLY A 100 4.02 17.88 -21.27
N GLU A 101 3.94 16.61 -20.90
CA GLU A 101 4.01 15.46 -21.80
C GLU A 101 2.78 14.57 -21.58
N PRO A 102 1.65 14.85 -22.25
CA PRO A 102 0.43 14.09 -22.05
C PRO A 102 0.64 12.63 -22.51
N PRO A 103 0.07 11.66 -21.79
CA PRO A 103 0.12 10.26 -22.19
C PRO A 103 -0.68 10.05 -23.48
N VAL A 104 -0.41 8.94 -24.17
CA VAL A 104 -1.15 8.53 -25.37
C VAL A 104 -2.64 8.36 -25.05
N GLU A 105 -3.51 8.61 -26.02
CA GLU A 105 -4.96 8.62 -25.85
C GLU A 105 -5.51 7.37 -25.14
N GLU A 106 -5.05 6.19 -25.52
CA GLU A 106 -5.47 4.91 -24.91
C GLU A 106 -5.13 4.86 -23.41
N THR A 107 -3.90 5.26 -23.05
CA THR A 107 -3.46 5.36 -21.66
C THR A 107 -4.28 6.40 -20.90
N ARG A 108 -4.60 7.53 -21.53
CA ARG A 108 -5.42 8.60 -20.92
C ARG A 108 -6.83 8.10 -20.61
N GLN A 109 -7.44 7.34 -21.52
CA GLN A 109 -8.74 6.72 -21.28
C GLN A 109 -8.67 5.69 -20.13
N HIS A 110 -7.62 4.88 -20.08
CA HIS A 110 -7.43 3.94 -18.97
C HIS A 110 -7.23 4.66 -17.62
N PHE A 111 -6.44 5.74 -17.62
CA PHE A 111 -6.25 6.60 -16.45
C PHE A 111 -7.57 7.19 -15.96
N GLN A 112 -8.39 7.73 -16.88
CA GLN A 112 -9.70 8.29 -16.56
C GLN A 112 -10.62 7.24 -15.90
N LEU A 113 -10.67 6.02 -16.43
CA LEU A 113 -11.44 4.92 -15.83
C LEU A 113 -10.96 4.55 -14.43
N GLN A 114 -9.65 4.51 -14.21
CA GLN A 114 -9.07 4.28 -12.88
C GLN A 114 -9.41 5.42 -11.92
N PHE A 115 -9.38 6.66 -12.40
CA PHE A 115 -9.70 7.84 -11.60
C PHE A 115 -11.19 7.89 -11.23
N GLU A 116 -12.09 7.50 -12.14
CA GLU A 116 -13.51 7.37 -11.84
C GLU A 116 -13.78 6.36 -10.71
N ARG A 117 -13.03 5.25 -10.66
CA ARG A 117 -13.10 4.29 -9.55
C ARG A 117 -12.67 4.93 -8.23
N LEU A 118 -11.62 5.76 -8.24
CA LEU A 118 -11.19 6.51 -7.05
C LEU A 118 -12.28 7.47 -6.57
N VAL A 119 -12.90 8.21 -7.51
CA VAL A 119 -14.01 9.11 -7.21
C VAL A 119 -15.19 8.37 -6.59
N VAL A 120 -15.58 7.22 -7.18
CA VAL A 120 -16.66 6.38 -6.65
C VAL A 120 -16.35 5.91 -5.23
N LEU A 121 -15.13 5.38 -5.00
CA LEU A 121 -14.70 4.94 -3.67
C LEU A 121 -14.79 6.07 -2.65
N ASP A 122 -14.10 7.18 -2.90
CA ASP A 122 -13.99 8.29 -1.95
C ASP A 122 -15.35 8.95 -1.69
N TYR A 123 -16.22 9.00 -2.68
CA TYR A 123 -17.56 9.53 -2.50
C TYR A 123 -18.43 8.62 -1.63
N ILE A 124 -18.40 7.30 -1.87
CA ILE A 124 -19.18 6.32 -1.11
C ILE A 124 -18.74 6.26 0.35
N ILE A 125 -17.43 6.21 0.61
CA ILE A 125 -16.91 6.17 1.99
C ILE A 125 -16.88 7.57 2.63
N ARG A 126 -17.17 8.62 1.85
CA ARG A 126 -17.06 10.02 2.23
C ARG A 126 -15.68 10.37 2.82
N ASN A 127 -14.63 10.00 2.09
CA ASN A 127 -13.26 10.28 2.49
C ASN A 127 -13.05 11.78 2.72
N THR A 128 -12.58 12.15 3.91
CA THR A 128 -12.38 13.54 4.32
C THR A 128 -10.95 14.03 4.11
N ASP A 129 -10.03 13.16 3.66
CA ASP A 129 -8.59 13.44 3.57
C ASP A 129 -7.92 13.05 2.25
N ARG A 130 -8.65 13.06 1.12
CA ARG A 130 -8.03 12.78 -0.17
C ARG A 130 -7.34 14.02 -0.75
N GLY A 131 -6.02 14.13 -0.54
CA GLY A 131 -5.11 14.99 -1.30
C GLY A 131 -4.43 14.25 -2.47
N ASN A 132 -3.77 14.97 -3.39
CA ASN A 132 -3.03 14.38 -4.52
C ASN A 132 -1.72 13.66 -4.13
N ASP A 133 -1.34 13.76 -2.86
CA ASP A 133 -0.29 13.02 -2.18
C ASP A 133 -0.79 11.69 -1.58
N ASN A 134 -2.09 11.57 -1.34
CA ASN A 134 -2.71 10.41 -0.68
C ASN A 134 -3.26 9.35 -1.64
N TRP A 135 -2.96 9.43 -2.93
CA TRP A 135 -3.19 8.36 -3.90
C TRP A 135 -2.03 8.31 -4.87
N LEU A 136 -1.74 7.12 -5.35
CA LEU A 136 -0.55 6.86 -6.13
C LEU A 136 -0.89 6.47 -7.55
N ILE A 137 0.01 6.80 -8.47
CA ILE A 137 -0.02 6.39 -9.86
C ILE A 137 1.25 5.58 -10.17
N LYS A 138 1.07 4.44 -10.82
CA LYS A 138 2.15 3.71 -11.49
C LYS A 138 1.92 3.84 -12.98
N TYR A 139 2.90 4.41 -13.67
CA TYR A 139 2.88 4.58 -15.12
C TYR A 139 4.15 3.99 -15.73
N ASP A 140 3.95 3.06 -16.67
CA ASP A 140 4.98 2.47 -17.51
C ASP A 140 4.71 2.91 -18.97
N PRO A 141 5.54 3.76 -19.58
CA PRO A 141 5.35 4.24 -20.94
C PRO A 141 5.60 3.13 -22.01
N GLY A 142 6.01 1.93 -21.61
CA GLY A 142 6.40 0.86 -22.53
C GLY A 142 7.80 1.09 -23.12
N GLU A 143 8.37 0.06 -23.73
CA GLU A 143 9.64 0.20 -24.44
C GLU A 143 9.47 1.10 -25.66
N LYS A 144 9.92 2.36 -25.55
CA LYS A 144 10.30 3.13 -26.74
C LYS A 144 11.51 2.41 -27.33
N ASN A 145 11.33 1.74 -28.46
CA ASN A 145 12.39 1.09 -29.23
C ASN A 145 13.56 2.08 -29.39
N LYS A 146 14.62 1.96 -28.58
CA LYS A 146 15.83 2.78 -28.71
C LYS A 146 16.60 2.27 -29.92
N GLN A 147 16.09 2.53 -31.13
CA GLN A 147 16.88 2.37 -32.34
C GLN A 147 17.93 3.49 -32.37
N GLY A 148 19.17 3.16 -32.05
CA GLY A 148 20.28 4.12 -32.13
C GLY A 148 21.56 3.75 -31.41
N ALA A 149 22.11 2.56 -31.64
CA ALA A 149 23.54 2.31 -31.49
C ALA A 149 23.95 1.07 -32.31
N THR A 150 24.46 1.31 -33.52
CA THR A 150 25.12 0.30 -34.35
C THR A 150 26.44 -0.14 -33.70
N GLY A 151 26.53 -1.43 -33.34
CA GLY A 151 27.77 -2.13 -32.98
C GLY A 151 27.72 -3.56 -33.57
N PRO A 152 28.84 -4.13 -34.04
CA PRO A 152 28.81 -5.22 -35.01
C PRO A 152 28.65 -6.62 -34.38
N ALA A 153 28.05 -7.48 -35.22
CA ALA A 153 27.84 -8.92 -35.18
C ALA A 153 28.68 -9.77 -34.18
N GLY A 154 27.96 -10.61 -33.42
CA GLY A 154 28.53 -11.74 -32.68
C GLY A 154 27.47 -12.60 -31.99
N GLU A 155 27.22 -13.77 -32.58
CA GLU A 155 26.70 -15.01 -31.98
C GLU A 155 25.20 -15.19 -31.64
N MET A 156 24.72 -16.36 -32.06
CA MET A 156 23.36 -16.87 -32.09
C MET A 156 23.08 -17.73 -30.85
N SER A 157 22.11 -17.35 -30.03
CA SER A 157 21.60 -18.20 -28.93
C SER A 157 20.18 -17.84 -28.52
N SER A 158 19.32 -18.86 -28.56
CA SER A 158 17.98 -19.00 -27.98
C SER A 158 16.82 -18.25 -28.66
N VAL A 159 15.84 -19.05 -29.11
CA VAL A 159 14.49 -18.61 -29.45
C VAL A 159 13.82 -18.14 -28.15
N THR A 160 14.06 -16.90 -27.77
CA THR A 160 13.25 -16.22 -26.77
C THR A 160 11.94 -15.80 -27.43
N ALA A 161 10.83 -16.15 -26.78
CA ALA A 161 9.49 -15.77 -27.20
C ALA A 161 9.44 -14.28 -27.54
N TRP A 162 8.89 -13.93 -28.71
CA TRP A 162 8.56 -12.56 -29.06
C TRP A 162 7.53 -12.04 -28.04
N THR A 163 7.98 -11.46 -26.93
CA THR A 163 7.19 -10.54 -26.14
C THR A 163 7.22 -9.23 -26.91
N GLY A 164 6.17 -8.95 -27.70
CA GLY A 164 6.03 -7.69 -28.41
C GLY A 164 6.19 -6.47 -27.49
N PRO A 165 6.33 -5.26 -28.03
CA PRO A 165 6.51 -4.05 -27.23
C PRO A 165 5.40 -3.97 -26.18
N SER A 166 5.79 -3.88 -24.90
CA SER A 166 4.83 -3.75 -23.81
C SER A 166 4.00 -2.49 -24.05
N SER A 167 2.69 -2.65 -24.20
CA SER A 167 1.75 -1.53 -24.28
C SER A 167 1.92 -0.65 -23.05
N PRO A 168 1.82 0.68 -23.16
CA PRO A 168 1.90 1.56 -22.00
C PRO A 168 0.82 1.18 -20.97
N GLN A 169 1.20 1.05 -19.71
CA GLN A 169 0.31 0.66 -18.62
C GLN A 169 0.24 1.76 -17.58
N ILE A 170 -0.98 2.07 -17.10
CA ILE A 170 -1.20 3.00 -16.00
C ILE A 170 -2.15 2.39 -14.98
N SER A 171 -1.90 2.63 -13.70
CA SER A 171 -2.75 2.12 -12.62
C SER A 171 -2.75 3.08 -11.43
N ILE A 172 -3.86 3.11 -10.69
CA ILE A 172 -4.02 3.93 -9.48
C ILE A 172 -4.04 3.02 -8.25
N ALA A 173 -3.41 3.48 -7.18
CA ALA A 173 -3.55 2.90 -5.85
C ALA A 173 -4.09 3.93 -4.85
N ALA A 174 -5.24 3.63 -4.23
CA ALA A 174 -5.85 4.44 -3.19
C ALA A 174 -5.31 4.03 -1.81
N ILE A 175 -4.42 4.83 -1.25
CA ILE A 175 -3.79 4.61 0.06
C ILE A 175 -4.34 5.59 1.11
N ASP A 176 -3.92 5.46 2.37
CA ASP A 176 -4.27 6.41 3.45
C ASP A 176 -5.77 6.73 3.53
N ASN A 177 -6.57 5.71 3.83
CA ASN A 177 -8.03 5.80 3.92
C ASN A 177 -8.53 5.87 5.37
N GLY A 178 -7.66 6.29 6.30
CA GLY A 178 -7.93 6.26 7.75
C GLY A 178 -8.90 7.33 8.25
N LEU A 179 -9.30 8.27 7.39
CA LEU A 179 -10.14 9.42 7.73
C LEU A 179 -11.37 9.52 6.81
N ALA A 180 -12.13 8.42 6.70
CA ALA A 180 -13.41 8.32 6.01
C ALA A 180 -14.57 8.09 7.01
#